data_AF-A0A369IDD3-F1
#
_entry.id   AF-A0A369IDD3-F1
#
_cell.length_a   1.000
_cell.length_b   1.000
_cell.length_c   1.000
_cell.angle_alpha   90.00
_cell.angle_beta   90.00
_cell.angle_gamma   90.00
#
_symmetry.space_group_name_H-M   'P 1'
#
loop_
_entity.id
_entity.type
_entity.pdbx_description
1 polymer ?
#
loop_
_entity_poly.entity_id
_entity_poly.type
_entity_poly.pdbx_seq_one_letter_code
_entity_poly.pdbx_strand_id
1 'polypeptide(L)'
;MRSYLFLSLILVNNLFAQSTHKNLITVAQDGSGDFTTVQAAFNAVPLNNTKAVLIRIKKGIYKEKLTLDSTKNHVTLMGEDAQHTVLTYDDYSGKINAEGIKLGTTTSTSTRIVANDFTAIDITFANASGPVGQAVAMLVDGDRARFINCRFLGFQDTLYPKREGARQYYKNCYIEGTVDFIFGWAIAYFQHCRIYSKLKGGYITAASTPSGQAFGYVFNQCDLDGESPEASVYLGRPWRDYAQTVFLNCNLSKVVKPEGWHNWDKPNAEKTAFYAEYQSKGAGANPEKRVAWSKQLSENDAKKYTVAQVLGGKDHWNPEAPLLTFGLTGVRDTSFNTKRAFAQIQKQFPNSAVVEAKKLASVNEVYDIAYANTGTRDLELDVFYPKAKTTKPRPTVLIIHGGGWRSGDRSQHIPLAQKLAERGFVAVTVEYRLSTEALYPAAVYDLKAAVRWLRANAKKYTIDVDKIAALGFSAGGQLAALLGSTNGLPKFEGELGNAAFSSKINAIVDLDGTLAFIHPESGEGDDSKSISAATYWFGYNKTQNPELWNEAGALQHVDKNTPPILFINSSVNRMHAGRDEMRRKMDALGRYSEVHSFPEAPHTFVLFTPWFDPMVEHIVSFLRKVL
;
A
#
# COMPACT_ATOMS: atom_id res chain seq x y z
N MET A 1 -21.09 56.54 -54.86
CA MET A 1 -20.78 56.56 -53.41
C MET A 1 -21.57 55.43 -52.74
N ARG A 2 -20.85 54.43 -52.22
CA ARG A 2 -21.23 53.34 -51.29
C ARG A 2 -22.45 52.45 -51.65
N SER A 3 -22.14 51.29 -52.25
CA SER A 3 -22.98 50.08 -52.24
C SER A 3 -22.85 49.33 -50.91
N TYR A 4 -23.97 48.83 -50.41
CA TYR A 4 -24.07 47.93 -49.26
C TYR A 4 -23.80 46.48 -49.69
N LEU A 5 -22.88 45.80 -49.01
CA LEU A 5 -22.70 44.35 -49.10
C LEU A 5 -22.93 43.77 -47.68
N PHE A 6 -24.02 43.03 -47.52
CA PHE A 6 -24.30 42.23 -46.33
C PHE A 6 -23.34 41.03 -46.30
N LEU A 7 -22.48 40.96 -45.27
CA LEU A 7 -21.71 39.76 -44.96
C LEU A 7 -22.40 39.01 -43.82
N SER A 8 -22.85 37.80 -44.10
CA SER A 8 -23.37 36.83 -43.13
C SER A 8 -22.22 36.28 -42.27
N LEU A 9 -22.32 36.47 -40.95
CA LEU A 9 -21.40 35.88 -39.97
C LEU A 9 -21.80 34.41 -39.72
N ILE A 10 -20.98 33.47 -40.17
CA ILE A 10 -21.07 32.06 -39.78
C ILE A 10 -20.36 31.91 -38.42
N LEU A 11 -21.13 31.70 -37.37
CA LEU A 11 -20.65 31.31 -36.04
C LEU A 11 -20.24 29.83 -36.06
N VAL A 12 -18.92 29.57 -36.10
CA VAL A 12 -18.36 28.24 -35.83
C VAL A 12 -18.26 28.07 -34.31
N ASN A 13 -19.16 27.26 -33.75
CA ASN A 13 -19.04 26.79 -32.37
C ASN A 13 -17.87 25.80 -32.27
N ASN A 14 -16.72 26.26 -31.76
CA ASN A 14 -15.67 25.38 -31.28
C ASN A 14 -16.11 24.77 -29.94
N LEU A 15 -16.65 23.56 -29.98
CA LEU A 15 -16.74 22.69 -28.82
C LEU A 15 -15.32 22.26 -28.44
N PHE A 16 -14.71 22.94 -27.47
CA PHE A 16 -13.56 22.39 -26.75
C PHE A 16 -14.04 21.17 -25.97
N ALA A 17 -13.80 19.97 -26.51
CA ALA A 17 -13.85 18.75 -25.74
C ALA A 17 -12.74 18.82 -24.68
N GLN A 18 -13.12 19.12 -23.44
CA GLN A 18 -12.24 18.99 -22.29
C GLN A 18 -11.92 17.50 -22.12
N SER A 19 -10.76 17.07 -22.61
CA SER A 19 -10.24 15.73 -22.36
C SER A 19 -10.11 15.55 -20.85
N THR A 20 -10.91 14.67 -20.27
CA THR A 20 -10.73 14.23 -18.89
C THR A 20 -9.43 13.45 -18.81
N HIS A 21 -8.40 14.07 -18.24
CA HIS A 21 -7.10 13.43 -18.05
C HIS A 21 -7.26 12.15 -17.22
N LYS A 22 -6.92 11.01 -17.82
CA LYS A 22 -6.87 9.74 -17.11
C LYS A 22 -5.66 9.72 -16.19
N ASN A 23 -5.89 9.58 -14.89
CA ASN A 23 -4.82 9.34 -13.90
C ASN A 23 -4.31 7.87 -13.93
N LEU A 24 -4.95 7.01 -14.71
CA LEU A 24 -4.57 5.60 -14.93
C LEU A 24 -4.43 5.34 -16.43
N ILE A 25 -3.25 4.89 -16.85
CA ILE A 25 -2.92 4.46 -18.20
C ILE A 25 -2.54 2.98 -18.15
N THR A 26 -3.08 2.16 -19.04
CA THR A 26 -2.74 0.74 -19.16
C THR A 26 -1.92 0.50 -20.44
N VAL A 27 -0.82 -0.23 -20.32
CA VAL A 27 0.01 -0.68 -21.43
C VAL A 27 -0.10 -2.20 -21.57
N ALA A 28 -0.45 -2.68 -22.77
CA ALA A 28 -0.53 -4.11 -23.07
C ALA A 28 -0.19 -4.39 -24.54
N GLN A 29 0.79 -5.26 -24.79
CA GLN A 29 1.23 -5.60 -26.16
C GLN A 29 0.13 -6.27 -27.00
N ASP A 30 -0.86 -6.90 -26.37
CA ASP A 30 -2.00 -7.56 -27.01
C ASP A 30 -3.12 -6.60 -27.48
N GLY A 31 -2.95 -5.29 -27.25
CA GLY A 31 -3.93 -4.27 -27.62
C GLY A 31 -5.08 -4.10 -26.62
N SER A 32 -5.07 -4.81 -25.48
CA SER A 32 -6.11 -4.69 -24.45
C SER A 32 -5.94 -3.47 -23.51
N GLY A 33 -4.88 -2.68 -23.70
CA GLY A 33 -4.57 -1.46 -22.93
C GLY A 33 -4.85 -0.17 -23.70
N ASP A 34 -4.62 0.97 -23.06
CA ASP A 34 -4.67 2.29 -23.71
C ASP A 34 -3.51 2.47 -24.72
N PHE A 35 -2.36 1.84 -24.47
CA PHE A 35 -1.20 1.81 -25.37
C PHE A 35 -0.62 0.40 -25.50
N THR A 36 0.07 0.14 -26.62
CA THR A 36 0.82 -1.11 -26.83
C THR A 36 2.30 -1.00 -26.47
N THR A 37 2.81 0.22 -26.28
CA THR A 37 4.21 0.52 -25.97
C THR A 37 4.34 1.42 -24.74
N VAL A 38 5.43 1.29 -24.01
CA VAL A 38 5.68 2.04 -22.78
C VAL A 38 6.08 3.48 -23.10
N GLN A 39 6.87 3.71 -24.16
CA GLN A 39 7.24 5.08 -24.53
C GLN A 39 6.02 5.91 -24.95
N ALA A 40 5.01 5.31 -25.60
CA ALA A 40 3.78 6.02 -25.92
C ALA A 40 3.01 6.45 -24.65
N ALA A 41 2.98 5.60 -23.62
CA ALA A 41 2.40 5.94 -22.33
C ALA A 41 3.18 7.07 -21.61
N PHE A 42 4.51 7.05 -21.66
CA PHE A 42 5.33 8.18 -21.17
C PHE A 42 5.03 9.48 -21.92
N ASN A 43 4.93 9.41 -23.25
CA ASN A 43 4.63 10.57 -24.08
C ASN A 43 3.25 11.16 -23.75
N ALA A 44 2.27 10.34 -23.35
CA ALA A 44 0.93 10.76 -22.97
C ALA A 44 0.83 11.49 -21.62
N VAL A 45 1.84 11.38 -20.74
CA VAL A 45 1.89 12.16 -19.50
C VAL A 45 1.96 13.66 -19.84
N PRO A 46 1.14 14.53 -19.24
CA PRO A 46 1.21 15.97 -19.53
C PRO A 46 2.60 16.57 -19.27
N LEU A 47 2.98 17.58 -20.07
CA LEU A 47 4.15 18.38 -19.77
C LEU A 47 3.92 19.19 -18.48
N ASN A 48 4.98 19.37 -17.69
CA ASN A 48 4.96 20.01 -16.37
C ASN A 48 3.93 19.39 -15.42
N ASN A 49 3.81 18.07 -15.44
CA ASN A 49 2.83 17.34 -14.65
C ASN A 49 3.06 17.54 -13.14
N THR A 50 2.00 17.88 -12.43
CA THR A 50 1.97 18.04 -10.96
C THR A 50 1.02 17.05 -10.28
N LYS A 51 0.31 16.21 -11.05
CA LYS A 51 -0.69 15.27 -10.55
C LYS A 51 -0.16 13.84 -10.63
N ALA A 52 -0.58 12.97 -9.72
CA ALA A 52 -0.20 11.56 -9.77
C ALA A 52 -0.75 10.90 -11.05
N VAL A 53 0.13 10.23 -11.81
CA VAL A 53 -0.22 9.41 -12.98
C VAL A 53 0.29 7.99 -12.77
N LEU A 54 -0.61 7.02 -12.82
CA LEU A 54 -0.29 5.59 -12.76
C LEU A 54 -0.26 5.01 -14.17
N ILE A 55 0.85 4.40 -14.55
CA ILE A 55 1.01 3.61 -15.77
C ILE A 55 1.13 2.14 -15.35
N ARG A 56 0.07 1.35 -15.58
CA ARG A 56 0.08 -0.10 -15.38
C ARG A 56 0.58 -0.80 -16.64
N ILE A 57 1.53 -1.72 -16.51
CA ILE A 57 2.13 -2.46 -17.61
C ILE A 57 1.82 -3.94 -17.44
N LYS A 58 1.07 -4.51 -18.39
CA LYS A 58 0.79 -5.95 -18.40
C LYS A 58 2.04 -6.79 -18.61
N LYS A 59 2.01 -8.05 -18.20
CA LYS A 59 3.10 -9.02 -18.46
C LYS A 59 3.49 -9.02 -19.94
N GLY A 60 4.79 -9.09 -20.19
CA GLY A 60 5.37 -9.00 -21.52
C GLY A 60 6.83 -8.52 -21.49
N ILE A 61 7.52 -8.72 -22.61
CA ILE A 61 8.87 -8.20 -22.83
C ILE A 61 8.76 -7.01 -23.79
N TYR A 62 9.00 -5.83 -23.26
CA TYR A 62 8.94 -4.55 -23.97
C TYR A 62 10.37 -4.15 -24.34
N LYS A 63 10.76 -4.46 -25.59
CA LYS A 63 12.07 -4.08 -26.13
C LYS A 63 12.02 -2.66 -26.70
N GLU A 64 12.25 -1.67 -25.85
CA GLU A 64 12.14 -0.24 -26.15
C GLU A 64 13.28 0.53 -25.50
N LYS A 65 13.76 1.60 -26.16
CA LYS A 65 14.65 2.57 -25.54
C LYS A 65 13.80 3.66 -24.88
N LEU A 66 13.79 3.70 -23.56
CA LEU A 66 12.80 4.46 -22.79
C LEU A 66 13.39 5.73 -22.18
N THR A 67 12.65 6.82 -22.23
CA THR A 67 12.96 8.06 -21.50
C THR A 67 11.69 8.71 -20.96
N LEU A 68 11.65 8.92 -19.64
CA LEU A 68 10.69 9.80 -18.98
C LEU A 68 11.39 11.12 -18.64
N ASP A 69 11.08 12.17 -19.39
CA ASP A 69 11.77 13.46 -19.29
C ASP A 69 11.41 14.25 -18.01
N SER A 70 12.20 15.29 -17.72
CA SER A 70 12.11 16.08 -16.49
C SER A 70 10.82 16.88 -16.32
N THR A 71 9.99 17.01 -17.35
CA THR A 71 8.70 17.72 -17.27
C THR A 71 7.54 16.81 -16.84
N LYS A 72 7.76 15.48 -16.78
CA LYS A 72 6.72 14.47 -16.55
C LYS A 72 6.81 13.85 -15.15
N ASN A 73 6.82 14.70 -14.12
CA ASN A 73 6.95 14.30 -12.72
C ASN A 73 5.72 13.51 -12.20
N HIS A 74 5.81 12.94 -11.00
CA HIS A 74 4.71 12.26 -10.30
C HIS A 74 4.13 11.03 -11.04
N VAL A 75 4.99 10.28 -11.72
CA VAL A 75 4.61 9.06 -12.45
C VAL A 75 4.92 7.83 -11.59
N THR A 76 3.91 6.97 -11.43
CA THR A 76 4.08 5.61 -10.92
C THR A 76 3.99 4.63 -12.07
N LEU A 77 5.04 3.83 -12.27
CA LEU A 77 5.12 2.74 -13.24
C LEU A 77 4.94 1.41 -12.52
N MET A 78 3.86 0.69 -12.78
CA MET A 78 3.53 -0.54 -12.08
C MET A 78 3.43 -1.71 -13.05
N GLY A 79 4.34 -2.68 -12.95
CA GLY A 79 4.20 -3.95 -13.65
C GLY A 79 3.15 -4.83 -12.98
N GLU A 80 2.58 -5.78 -13.73
CA GLU A 80 1.75 -6.84 -13.17
C GLU A 80 2.57 -7.86 -12.37
N ASP A 81 3.84 -8.05 -12.74
CA ASP A 81 4.73 -9.02 -12.10
C ASP A 81 6.19 -8.67 -12.37
N ALA A 82 7.00 -8.60 -11.31
CA ALA A 82 8.39 -8.20 -11.41
C ALA A 82 9.23 -9.12 -12.31
N GLN A 83 8.90 -10.39 -12.45
CA GLN A 83 9.68 -11.35 -13.25
C GLN A 83 9.23 -11.38 -14.72
N HIS A 84 7.96 -11.10 -14.99
CA HIS A 84 7.34 -11.28 -16.31
C HIS A 84 6.94 -9.97 -17.00
N THR A 85 7.01 -8.83 -16.32
CA THR A 85 6.93 -7.50 -16.94
C THR A 85 8.34 -6.92 -17.06
N VAL A 86 8.92 -6.98 -18.27
CA VAL A 86 10.34 -6.68 -18.52
C VAL A 86 10.48 -5.55 -19.53
N LEU A 87 11.16 -4.47 -19.13
CA LEU A 87 11.56 -3.37 -19.99
C LEU A 87 13.03 -3.55 -20.35
N THR A 88 13.36 -3.62 -21.64
CA THR A 88 14.70 -4.00 -22.08
C THR A 88 15.17 -3.31 -23.35
N TYR A 89 16.49 -3.21 -23.50
CA TYR A 89 17.19 -2.84 -24.72
C TYR A 89 18.58 -3.46 -24.71
N ASP A 90 19.39 -3.27 -25.75
CA ASP A 90 20.67 -3.97 -25.92
C ASP A 90 21.79 -3.06 -26.49
N ASP A 91 21.77 -1.78 -26.13
CA ASP A 91 22.89 -0.88 -26.41
C ASP A 91 24.03 -1.06 -25.40
N TYR A 92 25.25 -0.78 -25.86
CA TYR A 92 26.47 -0.82 -25.06
C TYR A 92 27.44 0.26 -25.53
N SER A 93 28.34 0.67 -24.64
CA SER A 93 29.40 1.64 -24.93
C SER A 93 30.31 1.11 -26.04
N GLY A 94 30.50 1.90 -27.09
CA GLY A 94 31.28 1.53 -28.27
C GLY A 94 30.44 1.00 -29.45
N LYS A 95 29.19 0.60 -29.23
CA LYS A 95 28.25 0.26 -30.31
C LYS A 95 28.00 1.49 -31.20
N ILE A 96 27.89 1.29 -32.50
CA ILE A 96 27.45 2.33 -33.44
C ILE A 96 25.95 2.14 -33.66
N ASN A 97 25.16 3.19 -33.40
CA ASN A 97 23.71 3.12 -33.61
C ASN A 97 23.32 3.30 -35.10
N ALA A 98 22.02 3.25 -35.40
CA ALA A 98 21.51 3.38 -36.77
C ALA A 98 21.89 4.72 -37.44
N GLU A 99 22.11 5.77 -36.65
CA GLU A 99 22.52 7.10 -37.11
C GLU A 99 24.04 7.25 -37.27
N GLY A 100 24.82 6.17 -37.11
CA GLY A 100 26.28 6.20 -37.23
C GLY A 100 27.01 6.80 -36.03
N ILE A 101 26.30 7.04 -34.91
CA ILE A 101 26.87 7.62 -33.69
C ILE A 101 27.41 6.50 -32.80
N LYS A 102 28.68 6.63 -32.42
CA LYS A 102 29.30 5.76 -31.40
C LYS A 102 28.72 6.08 -30.02
N LEU A 103 28.11 5.09 -29.40
CA LEU A 103 27.52 5.20 -28.07
C LEU A 103 28.60 5.17 -26.98
N GLY A 104 28.32 5.80 -25.85
CA GLY A 104 29.08 5.69 -24.61
C GLY A 104 28.19 5.16 -23.48
N THR A 105 28.71 5.07 -22.26
CA THR A 105 27.98 4.54 -21.10
C THR A 105 26.58 5.16 -20.93
N THR A 106 26.46 6.48 -20.91
CA THR A 106 25.14 7.13 -20.74
C THR A 106 24.21 6.87 -21.91
N THR A 107 24.69 6.88 -23.16
CA THR A 107 23.83 6.65 -24.33
C THR A 107 23.53 5.16 -24.57
N SER A 108 24.20 4.25 -23.86
CA SER A 108 23.88 2.80 -23.83
C SER A 108 22.64 2.44 -23.01
N THR A 109 22.10 3.40 -22.26
CA THR A 109 20.99 3.19 -21.33
C THR A 109 19.75 2.63 -22.03
N SER A 110 19.23 1.52 -21.49
CA SER A 110 17.94 0.94 -21.85
C SER A 110 16.77 1.80 -21.38
N THR A 111 16.67 2.06 -20.08
CA THR A 111 15.62 2.94 -19.50
C THR A 111 16.22 4.13 -18.76
N ARG A 112 15.77 5.34 -19.09
CA ARG A 112 16.21 6.59 -18.46
C ARG A 112 15.05 7.31 -17.77
N ILE A 113 15.18 7.56 -16.47
CA ILE A 113 14.22 8.32 -15.68
C ILE A 113 14.84 9.65 -15.26
N VAL A 114 14.33 10.74 -15.82
CA VAL A 114 14.76 12.11 -15.51
C VAL A 114 13.75 12.85 -14.64
N ALA A 115 12.47 12.49 -14.74
CA ALA A 115 11.40 13.01 -13.89
C ALA A 115 11.65 12.81 -12.39
N ASN A 116 11.29 13.81 -11.60
CA ASN A 116 11.22 13.72 -10.14
C ASN A 116 9.94 13.00 -9.69
N ASP A 117 9.93 12.55 -8.43
CA ASP A 117 8.77 11.89 -7.82
C ASP A 117 8.30 10.65 -8.60
N PHE A 118 9.26 9.99 -9.27
CA PHE A 118 9.02 8.77 -9.99
C PHE A 118 8.97 7.57 -9.05
N THR A 119 8.06 6.66 -9.28
CA THR A 119 7.98 5.39 -8.56
C THR A 119 7.87 4.25 -9.55
N ALA A 120 8.66 3.20 -9.40
CA ALA A 120 8.47 1.92 -10.10
C ALA A 120 8.17 0.79 -9.12
N ILE A 121 7.25 -0.09 -9.50
CA ILE A 121 6.79 -1.20 -8.66
C ILE A 121 6.59 -2.45 -9.52
N ASP A 122 7.00 -3.61 -8.99
CA ASP A 122 6.71 -4.93 -9.55
C ASP A 122 7.11 -5.06 -11.05
N ILE A 123 8.32 -4.57 -11.41
CA ILE A 123 8.79 -4.52 -12.81
C ILE A 123 10.31 -4.74 -12.95
N THR A 124 10.73 -5.33 -14.08
CA THR A 124 12.15 -5.50 -14.43
C THR A 124 12.64 -4.43 -15.41
N PHE A 125 13.81 -3.86 -15.14
CA PHE A 125 14.61 -3.06 -16.08
C PHE A 125 15.87 -3.84 -16.46
N ALA A 126 16.11 -4.05 -17.75
CA ALA A 126 17.21 -4.87 -18.24
C ALA A 126 18.02 -4.19 -19.35
N ASN A 127 19.30 -4.55 -19.42
CA ASN A 127 20.11 -4.41 -20.63
C ASN A 127 20.57 -5.81 -21.08
N ALA A 128 20.12 -6.22 -22.26
CA ALA A 128 20.31 -7.56 -22.81
C ALA A 128 21.55 -7.69 -23.71
N SER A 129 22.44 -6.69 -23.74
CA SER A 129 23.63 -6.69 -24.61
C SER A 129 24.68 -7.76 -24.28
N GLY A 130 24.63 -8.34 -23.07
CA GLY A 130 25.62 -9.31 -22.61
C GLY A 130 26.87 -8.66 -21.98
N PRO A 131 27.94 -9.44 -21.72
CA PRO A 131 29.18 -8.94 -21.13
C PRO A 131 30.07 -8.24 -22.17
N VAL A 132 29.60 -7.13 -22.72
CA VAL A 132 30.22 -6.39 -23.84
C VAL A 132 30.95 -5.11 -23.41
N GLY A 133 31.20 -4.95 -22.12
CA GLY A 133 31.63 -3.67 -21.52
C GLY A 133 30.43 -2.92 -20.93
N GLN A 134 30.53 -1.59 -20.81
CA GLN A 134 29.50 -0.79 -20.15
C GLN A 134 28.16 -0.85 -20.90
N ALA A 135 27.10 -1.25 -20.20
CA ALA A 135 25.76 -1.40 -20.75
C ALA A 135 24.70 -1.17 -19.67
N VAL A 136 24.14 0.05 -19.66
CA VAL A 136 23.26 0.51 -18.57
C VAL A 136 21.84 -0.03 -18.77
N ALA A 137 21.29 -0.71 -17.76
CA ALA A 137 19.89 -1.14 -17.72
C ALA A 137 18.98 0.01 -17.28
N MET A 138 19.38 0.71 -16.22
CA MET A 138 18.62 1.82 -15.66
C MET A 138 19.51 3.00 -15.31
N LEU A 139 19.16 4.18 -15.82
CA LEU A 139 19.75 5.46 -15.41
C LEU A 139 18.68 6.30 -14.73
N VAL A 140 19.00 6.79 -13.54
CA VAL A 140 18.09 7.62 -12.73
C VAL A 140 18.73 8.98 -12.45
N ASP A 141 18.19 10.02 -13.08
CA ASP A 141 18.52 11.42 -12.83
C ASP A 141 17.51 12.06 -11.84
N GLY A 142 16.26 11.61 -11.78
CA GLY A 142 15.21 12.19 -10.94
C GLY A 142 15.51 12.19 -9.43
N ASP A 143 15.07 13.24 -8.72
CA ASP A 143 15.03 13.28 -7.24
C ASP A 143 13.73 12.64 -6.73
N ARG A 144 13.78 12.11 -5.51
CA ARG A 144 12.69 11.39 -4.86
C ARG A 144 12.19 10.17 -5.65
N ALA A 145 13.12 9.46 -6.31
CA ALA A 145 12.80 8.27 -7.07
C ALA A 145 12.67 7.04 -6.16
N ARG A 146 11.63 6.21 -6.36
CA ARG A 146 11.36 4.99 -5.58
C ARG A 146 11.31 3.77 -6.51
N PHE A 147 11.90 2.67 -6.06
CA PHE A 147 11.87 1.38 -6.74
C PHE A 147 11.52 0.31 -5.71
N ILE A 148 10.36 -0.32 -5.85
CA ILE A 148 9.83 -1.28 -4.87
C ILE A 148 9.58 -2.61 -5.56
N ASN A 149 10.22 -3.68 -5.09
CA ASN A 149 10.13 -5.01 -5.71
C ASN A 149 10.48 -5.00 -7.22
N CYS A 150 11.43 -4.14 -7.61
CA CYS A 150 11.95 -4.09 -8.99
C CYS A 150 13.17 -4.99 -9.18
N ARG A 151 13.43 -5.37 -10.44
CA ARG A 151 14.64 -6.09 -10.83
C ARG A 151 15.48 -5.26 -11.79
N PHE A 152 16.80 -5.28 -11.64
CA PHE A 152 17.76 -4.59 -12.50
C PHE A 152 18.76 -5.61 -13.04
N LEU A 153 18.67 -5.91 -14.34
CA LEU A 153 19.41 -7.02 -14.96
C LEU A 153 20.45 -6.49 -15.95
N GLY A 154 21.70 -6.91 -15.78
CA GLY A 154 22.80 -6.49 -16.65
C GLY A 154 24.10 -7.22 -16.35
N PHE A 155 25.20 -6.59 -16.76
CA PHE A 155 26.58 -7.04 -16.53
C PHE A 155 27.40 -5.88 -15.97
N GLN A 156 28.20 -5.21 -16.80
CA GLN A 156 28.95 -4.04 -16.37
C GLN A 156 28.06 -2.79 -16.45
N ASP A 157 28.11 -1.95 -15.42
CA ASP A 157 27.38 -0.68 -15.32
C ASP A 157 25.83 -0.82 -15.32
N THR A 158 25.26 -1.87 -14.69
CA THR A 158 23.80 -2.15 -14.73
C THR A 158 22.92 -0.98 -14.26
N LEU A 159 23.19 -0.41 -13.09
CA LEU A 159 22.37 0.63 -12.45
C LEU A 159 23.18 1.91 -12.26
N TYR A 160 22.66 3.03 -12.77
CA TYR A 160 23.31 4.33 -12.75
C TYR A 160 22.50 5.40 -11.97
N PRO A 161 22.60 5.45 -10.61
CA PRO A 161 22.10 6.55 -9.79
C PRO A 161 22.94 7.82 -10.04
N LYS A 162 22.49 8.65 -11.00
CA LYS A 162 23.39 9.55 -11.71
C LYS A 162 23.47 10.97 -11.17
N ARG A 163 22.41 11.62 -10.65
CA ARG A 163 22.44 13.08 -10.40
C ARG A 163 22.87 13.46 -8.99
N GLU A 164 23.66 14.54 -8.87
CA GLU A 164 24.12 15.11 -7.60
C GLU A 164 22.95 15.62 -6.77
N GLY A 165 22.96 15.29 -5.48
CA GLY A 165 21.90 15.63 -4.54
C GLY A 165 20.55 14.94 -4.80
N ALA A 166 20.38 14.21 -5.91
CA ALA A 166 19.17 13.45 -6.17
C ALA A 166 19.11 12.23 -5.25
N ARG A 167 17.93 12.00 -4.66
CA ARG A 167 17.70 10.96 -3.66
C ARG A 167 16.87 9.84 -4.25
N GLN A 168 17.30 8.61 -4.00
CA GLN A 168 16.76 7.42 -4.64
C GLN A 168 16.63 6.30 -3.61
N TYR A 169 15.47 5.65 -3.58
CA TYR A 169 15.16 4.58 -2.62
C TYR A 169 14.82 3.29 -3.37
N TYR A 170 15.54 2.22 -3.04
CA TYR A 170 15.38 0.89 -3.62
C TYR A 170 15.02 -0.07 -2.48
N LYS A 171 13.81 -0.63 -2.49
CA LYS A 171 13.31 -1.53 -1.45
C LYS A 171 12.92 -2.87 -2.05
N ASN A 172 13.38 -3.96 -1.44
CA ASN A 172 13.07 -5.33 -1.87
C ASN A 172 13.46 -5.59 -3.34
N CYS A 173 14.51 -4.92 -3.83
CA CYS A 173 14.93 -5.04 -5.23
C CYS A 173 15.93 -6.18 -5.43
N TYR A 174 15.96 -6.74 -6.64
CA TYR A 174 17.01 -7.62 -7.12
C TYR A 174 17.89 -6.86 -8.12
N ILE A 175 19.21 -6.82 -7.90
CA ILE A 175 20.16 -6.13 -8.78
C ILE A 175 21.28 -7.10 -9.11
N GLU A 176 21.58 -7.30 -10.40
CA GLU A 176 22.66 -8.17 -10.84
C GLU A 176 23.67 -7.49 -11.78
N GLY A 177 24.92 -7.94 -11.72
CA GLY A 177 25.97 -7.46 -12.62
C GLY A 177 27.35 -8.02 -12.32
N THR A 178 28.37 -7.41 -12.92
CA THR A 178 29.78 -7.84 -12.83
C THR A 178 30.69 -6.71 -12.32
N VAL A 179 31.02 -5.75 -13.18
CA VAL A 179 31.93 -4.64 -12.90
C VAL A 179 31.11 -3.38 -12.70
N ASP A 180 31.36 -2.67 -11.60
CA ASP A 180 30.80 -1.35 -11.30
C ASP A 180 29.27 -1.28 -11.48
N PHE A 181 28.57 -2.38 -11.19
CA PHE A 181 27.19 -2.53 -11.64
C PHE A 181 26.18 -1.66 -10.87
N ILE A 182 26.63 -0.98 -9.81
CA ILE A 182 25.94 0.15 -9.17
C ILE A 182 26.93 1.33 -9.10
N PHE A 183 26.75 2.37 -9.91
CA PHE A 183 27.73 3.45 -10.05
C PHE A 183 27.11 4.83 -10.28
N GLY A 184 27.86 5.88 -9.97
CA GLY A 184 27.37 7.26 -10.06
C GLY A 184 27.42 8.03 -8.75
N TRP A 185 26.73 9.16 -8.68
CA TRP A 185 26.92 10.17 -7.63
C TRP A 185 25.65 10.64 -6.90
N ALA A 186 24.52 9.98 -7.13
CA ALA A 186 23.29 10.23 -6.36
C ALA A 186 23.40 9.76 -4.89
N ILE A 187 22.45 10.20 -4.07
CA ILE A 187 22.21 9.67 -2.73
C ILE A 187 21.25 8.48 -2.90
N ALA A 188 21.74 7.26 -2.77
CA ALA A 188 20.94 6.06 -3.02
C ALA A 188 20.91 5.14 -1.79
N TYR A 189 19.69 4.79 -1.35
CA TYR A 189 19.47 3.90 -0.22
C TYR A 189 18.83 2.60 -0.71
N PHE A 190 19.50 1.47 -0.46
CA PHE A 190 19.08 0.12 -0.80
C PHE A 190 18.69 -0.60 0.48
N GLN A 191 17.44 -1.06 0.57
CA GLN A 191 16.91 -1.73 1.76
C GLN A 191 16.31 -3.08 1.39
N HIS A 192 16.73 -4.15 2.08
CA HIS A 192 16.25 -5.51 1.80
C HIS A 192 16.44 -5.95 0.35
N CYS A 193 17.48 -5.45 -0.30
CA CYS A 193 17.79 -5.82 -1.69
C CYS A 193 18.66 -7.07 -1.73
N ARG A 194 18.51 -7.86 -2.78
CA ARG A 194 19.47 -8.90 -3.16
C ARG A 194 20.39 -8.36 -4.25
N ILE A 195 21.69 -8.41 -3.99
CA ILE A 195 22.75 -7.88 -4.83
C ILE A 195 23.57 -9.07 -5.36
N TYR A 196 23.35 -9.43 -6.62
CA TYR A 196 23.81 -10.70 -7.21
C TYR A 196 24.99 -10.50 -8.17
N SER A 197 26.16 -10.99 -7.78
CA SER A 197 27.39 -10.92 -8.58
C SER A 197 27.50 -12.08 -9.56
N LYS A 198 27.78 -11.76 -10.82
CA LYS A 198 27.80 -12.74 -11.93
C LYS A 198 29.21 -13.07 -12.40
N LEU A 199 29.32 -14.16 -13.16
CA LEU A 199 30.55 -14.53 -13.88
C LEU A 199 31.80 -14.51 -12.97
N LYS A 200 32.91 -13.94 -13.43
CA LYS A 200 34.20 -13.92 -12.71
C LYS A 200 34.25 -12.99 -11.49
N GLY A 201 33.15 -12.33 -11.15
CA GLY A 201 33.12 -11.28 -10.14
C GLY A 201 33.60 -9.92 -10.67
N GLY A 202 33.87 -9.00 -9.76
CA GLY A 202 34.17 -7.61 -10.09
C GLY A 202 33.97 -6.69 -8.90
N TYR A 203 33.21 -5.62 -9.10
CA TYR A 203 32.97 -4.57 -8.10
C TYR A 203 31.48 -4.30 -8.02
N ILE A 204 30.91 -4.39 -6.82
CA ILE A 204 29.49 -4.10 -6.61
C ILE A 204 29.24 -2.61 -6.84
N THR A 205 30.00 -1.74 -6.17
CA THR A 205 29.85 -0.30 -6.31
C THR A 205 31.04 0.41 -6.95
N ALA A 206 30.73 1.43 -7.74
CA ALA A 206 31.68 2.46 -8.17
C ALA A 206 31.10 3.85 -7.91
N ALA A 207 31.02 4.20 -6.63
CA ALA A 207 30.50 5.50 -6.21
C ALA A 207 31.42 6.65 -6.66
N SER A 208 30.82 7.77 -7.04
CA SER A 208 31.49 9.02 -7.40
C SER A 208 30.92 10.23 -6.65
N THR A 209 30.51 10.01 -5.40
CA THR A 209 30.00 11.04 -4.50
C THR A 209 30.88 12.31 -4.55
N PRO A 210 30.31 13.50 -4.79
CA PRO A 210 31.07 14.72 -4.88
C PRO A 210 31.48 15.21 -3.48
N SER A 211 32.51 16.05 -3.43
CA SER A 211 32.92 16.70 -2.18
C SER A 211 31.77 17.54 -1.63
N GLY A 212 31.50 17.42 -0.33
CA GLY A 212 30.43 18.15 0.36
C GLY A 212 29.05 17.46 0.36
N GLN A 213 28.84 16.39 -0.42
CA GLN A 213 27.61 15.60 -0.33
C GLN A 213 27.64 14.72 0.93
N ALA A 214 26.63 14.86 1.80
CA ALA A 214 26.61 14.21 3.12
C ALA A 214 26.55 12.67 3.05
N PHE A 215 25.93 12.13 2.01
CA PHE A 215 25.73 10.69 1.84
C PHE A 215 26.01 10.26 0.39
N GLY A 216 26.52 9.05 0.21
CA GLY A 216 26.59 8.38 -1.09
C GLY A 216 25.61 7.23 -1.14
N TYR A 217 26.15 6.01 -1.27
CA TYR A 217 25.34 4.80 -1.26
C TYR A 217 25.24 4.18 0.11
N VAL A 218 24.03 3.74 0.48
CA VAL A 218 23.75 3.08 1.74
C VAL A 218 22.99 1.80 1.45
N PHE A 219 23.52 0.66 1.90
CA PHE A 219 22.88 -0.64 1.80
C PHE A 219 22.53 -1.08 3.22
N ASN A 220 21.27 -1.38 3.49
CA ASN A 220 20.83 -1.84 4.80
C ASN A 220 20.01 -3.13 4.69
N GLN A 221 20.40 -4.15 5.45
CA GLN A 221 19.72 -5.45 5.48
C GLN A 221 19.63 -6.10 4.08
N CYS A 222 20.67 -5.91 3.26
CA CYS A 222 20.77 -6.51 1.94
C CYS A 222 21.53 -7.84 1.97
N ASP A 223 21.18 -8.75 1.06
CA ASP A 223 21.92 -9.98 0.79
C ASP A 223 22.88 -9.75 -0.39
N LEU A 224 24.18 -9.98 -0.18
CA LEU A 224 25.22 -9.89 -1.19
C LEU A 224 25.73 -11.29 -1.52
N ASP A 225 25.26 -11.81 -2.65
CA ASP A 225 25.56 -13.15 -3.13
C ASP A 225 25.82 -13.17 -4.64
N GLY A 226 25.87 -14.37 -5.23
CA GLY A 226 26.19 -14.51 -6.64
C GLY A 226 26.63 -15.90 -7.03
N GLU A 227 26.73 -16.11 -8.34
CA GLU A 227 27.38 -17.28 -8.95
C GLU A 227 28.91 -17.11 -9.06
N SER A 228 29.43 -15.92 -8.74
CA SER A 228 30.86 -15.65 -8.85
C SER A 228 31.70 -16.57 -7.97
N PRO A 229 32.96 -16.86 -8.37
CA PRO A 229 33.87 -17.64 -7.53
C PRO A 229 34.04 -17.04 -6.14
N GLU A 230 34.43 -17.89 -5.19
CA GLU A 230 34.80 -17.45 -3.84
C GLU A 230 35.90 -16.38 -3.88
N ALA A 231 35.79 -15.36 -3.01
CA ALA A 231 36.75 -14.26 -2.90
C ALA A 231 37.11 -13.58 -4.25
N SER A 232 36.11 -13.38 -5.12
CA SER A 232 36.29 -12.75 -6.45
C SER A 232 35.65 -11.36 -6.58
N VAL A 233 34.86 -10.93 -5.60
CA VAL A 233 34.09 -9.68 -5.66
C VAL A 233 34.54 -8.68 -4.60
N TYR A 234 34.74 -7.43 -4.99
CA TYR A 234 34.88 -6.30 -4.07
C TYR A 234 33.52 -5.64 -3.80
N LEU A 235 33.30 -5.18 -2.57
CA LEU A 235 32.16 -4.35 -2.17
C LEU A 235 32.10 -3.05 -2.96
N GLY A 236 33.25 -2.47 -3.31
CA GLY A 236 33.30 -1.31 -4.20
C GLY A 236 34.68 -0.69 -4.39
N ARG A 237 34.72 0.35 -5.23
CA ARG A 237 35.91 1.15 -5.53
C ARG A 237 35.60 2.62 -5.86
N PRO A 238 36.46 3.58 -5.47
CA PRO A 238 36.16 5.02 -5.60
C PRO A 238 36.36 5.50 -7.05
N TRP A 239 35.26 5.62 -7.80
CA TRP A 239 35.33 6.20 -9.14
C TRP A 239 35.80 7.67 -9.07
N ARG A 240 35.43 8.39 -8.00
CA ARG A 240 35.96 9.72 -7.62
C ARG A 240 36.44 9.72 -6.17
N ASP A 241 37.30 10.67 -5.83
CA ASP A 241 38.09 10.66 -4.58
C ASP A 241 37.24 10.73 -3.31
N TYR A 242 36.06 11.34 -3.35
CA TYR A 242 35.14 11.49 -2.19
C TYR A 242 34.04 10.43 -2.15
N ALA A 243 34.19 9.33 -2.91
CA ALA A 243 33.20 8.26 -2.98
C ALA A 243 32.78 7.76 -1.61
N GLN A 244 31.47 7.60 -1.40
CA GLN A 244 30.94 7.04 -0.15
C GLN A 244 30.07 5.82 -0.42
N THR A 245 30.28 4.76 0.35
CA THR A 245 29.47 3.54 0.32
C THR A 245 29.45 2.92 1.71
N VAL A 246 28.27 2.64 2.24
CA VAL A 246 28.09 2.07 3.57
C VAL A 246 27.20 0.83 3.49
N PHE A 247 27.63 -0.27 4.12
CA PHE A 247 26.85 -1.50 4.28
C PHE A 247 26.48 -1.71 5.75
N LEU A 248 25.19 -1.77 6.07
CA LEU A 248 24.66 -1.98 7.41
C LEU A 248 23.83 -3.27 7.47
N ASN A 249 24.10 -4.11 8.46
CA ASN A 249 23.32 -5.33 8.74
C ASN A 249 23.18 -6.25 7.52
N CYS A 250 24.15 -6.23 6.60
CA CYS A 250 24.11 -7.00 5.36
C CYS A 250 24.60 -8.43 5.58
N ASN A 251 24.09 -9.36 4.79
CA ASN A 251 24.60 -10.72 4.73
C ASN A 251 25.54 -10.85 3.53
N LEU A 252 26.83 -11.05 3.79
CA LEU A 252 27.89 -11.14 2.81
C LEU A 252 28.27 -12.61 2.62
N SER A 253 27.97 -13.17 1.46
CA SER A 253 28.38 -14.54 1.12
C SER A 253 29.88 -14.62 0.82
N LYS A 254 30.38 -15.85 0.62
CA LYS A 254 31.80 -16.14 0.36
C LYS A 254 32.37 -15.54 -0.93
N VAL A 255 31.54 -15.00 -1.82
CA VAL A 255 32.01 -14.35 -3.06
C VAL A 255 32.82 -13.08 -2.76
N VAL A 256 32.57 -12.44 -1.61
CA VAL A 256 33.21 -11.19 -1.20
C VAL A 256 34.66 -11.45 -0.78
N LYS A 257 35.58 -10.64 -1.31
CA LYS A 257 37.00 -10.65 -0.97
C LYS A 257 37.24 -10.27 0.49
N PRO A 258 38.23 -10.88 1.17
CA PRO A 258 38.61 -10.50 2.53
C PRO A 258 38.95 -9.01 2.68
N GLU A 259 39.66 -8.43 1.71
CA GLU A 259 40.05 -7.02 1.66
C GLU A 259 38.82 -6.09 1.61
N GLY A 260 37.70 -6.59 1.09
CA GLY A 260 36.42 -5.89 0.95
C GLY A 260 36.42 -4.85 -0.17
N TRP A 261 37.42 -3.97 -0.22
CA TRP A 261 37.41 -2.77 -1.07
C TRP A 261 38.68 -2.64 -1.91
N HIS A 262 38.57 -1.94 -3.05
CA HIS A 262 39.71 -1.61 -3.90
C HIS A 262 39.81 -0.09 -4.04
N ASN A 263 41.01 0.49 -4.00
CA ASN A 263 41.21 1.95 -4.02
C ASN A 263 41.22 2.57 -5.42
N TRP A 264 40.81 1.82 -6.46
CA TRP A 264 40.90 2.23 -7.88
C TRP A 264 42.35 2.50 -8.35
N ASP A 265 43.36 1.92 -7.72
CA ASP A 265 44.77 2.29 -7.97
C ASP A 265 45.03 3.79 -7.69
N LYS A 266 44.26 4.39 -6.78
CA LYS A 266 44.38 5.79 -6.34
C LYS A 266 44.66 5.85 -4.83
N PRO A 267 45.93 5.78 -4.38
CA PRO A 267 46.27 5.89 -2.97
C PRO A 267 45.75 7.17 -2.29
N ASN A 268 45.59 8.27 -3.04
CA ASN A 268 45.03 9.50 -2.49
C ASN A 268 43.53 9.40 -2.17
N ALA A 269 42.77 8.56 -2.87
CA ALA A 269 41.35 8.37 -2.60
C ALA A 269 41.11 7.73 -1.22
N GLU A 270 42.08 6.99 -0.69
CA GLU A 270 42.01 6.39 0.66
C GLU A 270 41.88 7.45 1.77
N LYS A 271 42.33 8.69 1.52
CA LYS A 271 42.27 9.81 2.48
C LYS A 271 40.89 10.47 2.53
N THR A 272 40.11 10.36 1.46
CA THR A 272 38.88 11.15 1.25
C THR A 272 37.63 10.29 1.05
N ALA A 273 37.77 9.05 0.55
CA ALA A 273 36.67 8.13 0.39
C ALA A 273 36.15 7.66 1.76
N PHE A 274 34.84 7.43 1.85
CA PHE A 274 34.19 6.93 3.05
C PHE A 274 33.52 5.59 2.78
N TYR A 275 34.28 4.51 2.97
CA TYR A 275 33.78 3.14 2.86
C TYR A 275 33.68 2.50 4.24
N ALA A 276 32.47 2.06 4.58
CA ALA A 276 32.19 1.58 5.92
C ALA A 276 31.23 0.39 5.98
N GLU A 277 31.36 -0.42 7.02
CA GLU A 277 30.47 -1.53 7.35
C GLU A 277 29.96 -1.40 8.80
N TYR A 278 28.76 -1.94 9.06
CA TYR A 278 28.19 -2.05 10.40
C TYR A 278 27.44 -3.39 10.54
N GLN A 279 27.88 -4.25 11.45
CA GLN A 279 27.21 -5.51 11.79
C GLN A 279 26.81 -6.39 10.60
N SER A 280 27.57 -6.34 9.51
CA SER A 280 27.44 -7.31 8.41
C SER A 280 27.83 -8.71 8.91
N LYS A 281 27.16 -9.74 8.39
CA LYS A 281 27.34 -11.15 8.76
C LYS A 281 27.58 -12.02 7.52
N GLY A 282 27.84 -13.31 7.70
CA GLY A 282 28.06 -14.27 6.62
C GLY A 282 29.53 -14.51 6.32
N ALA A 283 29.82 -15.49 5.46
CA ALA A 283 31.19 -15.96 5.20
C ALA A 283 32.13 -14.91 4.59
N GLY A 284 31.58 -13.90 3.91
CA GLY A 284 32.34 -12.76 3.35
C GLY A 284 32.48 -11.57 4.30
N ALA A 285 31.83 -11.58 5.46
CA ALA A 285 31.95 -10.54 6.48
C ALA A 285 33.19 -10.80 7.33
N ASN A 286 34.29 -10.11 7.00
CA ASN A 286 35.56 -10.27 7.70
C ASN A 286 36.18 -8.90 8.01
N PRO A 287 35.71 -8.19 9.05
CA PRO A 287 36.14 -6.83 9.37
C PRO A 287 37.65 -6.74 9.68
N GLU A 288 38.25 -7.81 10.22
CA GLU A 288 39.68 -7.85 10.58
C GLU A 288 40.61 -7.89 9.38
N LYS A 289 40.13 -8.38 8.23
CA LYS A 289 40.91 -8.48 6.97
C LYS A 289 40.65 -7.33 6.00
N ARG A 290 39.77 -6.38 6.35
CA ARG A 290 39.48 -5.24 5.49
C ARG A 290 40.70 -4.36 5.30
N VAL A 291 40.77 -3.68 4.15
CA VAL A 291 41.76 -2.62 3.92
C VAL A 291 41.72 -1.58 5.03
N ALA A 292 42.90 -1.13 5.48
CA ALA A 292 43.06 -0.29 6.66
C ALA A 292 42.38 1.09 6.57
N TRP A 293 42.09 1.57 5.36
CA TRP A 293 41.40 2.84 5.12
C TRP A 293 39.87 2.74 5.16
N SER A 294 39.30 1.53 5.20
CA SER A 294 37.87 1.31 5.42
C SER A 294 37.52 1.40 6.91
N LYS A 295 36.23 1.54 7.24
CA LYS A 295 35.76 1.78 8.61
C LYS A 295 34.74 0.74 9.07
N GLN A 296 34.81 0.37 10.34
CA GLN A 296 33.68 -0.23 11.04
C GLN A 296 32.95 0.87 11.81
N LEU A 297 31.65 1.03 11.58
CA LEU A 297 30.87 2.05 12.27
C LEU A 297 30.60 1.66 13.72
N SER A 298 30.50 2.67 14.59
CA SER A 298 29.91 2.51 15.92
C SER A 298 28.37 2.43 15.81
N GLU A 299 27.70 1.94 16.85
CA GLU A 299 26.23 1.99 16.91
C GLU A 299 25.68 3.43 16.78
N ASN A 300 26.37 4.40 17.38
CA ASN A 300 25.99 5.81 17.31
C ASN A 300 26.14 6.39 15.90
N ASP A 301 27.17 5.98 15.15
CA ASP A 301 27.32 6.38 13.75
C ASP A 301 26.31 5.67 12.86
N ALA A 302 26.03 4.39 13.09
CA ALA A 302 25.04 3.62 12.35
C ALA A 302 23.63 4.26 12.44
N LYS A 303 23.26 4.85 13.59
CA LYS A 303 21.98 5.58 13.77
C LYS A 303 21.82 6.80 12.85
N LYS A 304 22.90 7.31 12.26
CA LYS A 304 22.86 8.40 11.26
C LYS A 304 22.46 7.91 9.86
N TYR A 305 22.50 6.60 9.62
CA TYR A 305 22.21 5.98 8.32
C TYR A 305 20.81 5.38 8.26
N THR A 306 19.82 6.00 8.90
CA THR A 306 18.41 5.62 8.69
C THR A 306 17.86 6.24 7.40
N VAL A 307 16.81 5.64 6.85
CA VAL A 307 16.13 6.16 5.64
C VAL A 307 15.76 7.64 5.81
N ALA A 308 15.17 8.01 6.96
CA ALA A 308 14.77 9.38 7.25
C ALA A 308 15.95 10.37 7.31
N GLN A 309 17.11 9.96 7.80
CA GLN A 309 18.29 10.83 7.87
C GLN A 309 18.98 10.96 6.50
N VAL A 310 19.11 9.86 5.77
CA VAL A 310 19.82 9.82 4.49
C VAL A 310 19.01 10.48 3.37
N LEU A 311 17.71 10.19 3.31
CA LEU A 311 16.82 10.62 2.21
C LEU A 311 15.89 11.78 2.61
N GLY A 312 15.77 12.12 3.90
CA GLY A 312 14.86 13.18 4.34
C GLY A 312 15.17 14.53 3.71
N GLY A 313 16.43 14.92 3.58
CA GLY A 313 16.81 16.22 3.02
C GLY A 313 16.13 17.39 3.75
N LYS A 314 15.99 18.53 3.06
CA LYS A 314 15.31 19.73 3.62
C LYS A 314 13.79 19.64 3.60
N ASP A 315 13.24 18.78 2.74
CA ASP A 315 11.78 18.58 2.55
C ASP A 315 11.22 17.42 3.38
N HIS A 316 12.04 16.82 4.25
CA HIS A 316 11.69 15.66 5.08
C HIS A 316 11.06 14.52 4.27
N TRP A 317 11.57 14.28 3.05
CA TRP A 317 11.04 13.26 2.16
C TRP A 317 11.00 11.90 2.86
N ASN A 318 9.81 11.32 2.95
CA ASN A 318 9.59 9.98 3.46
C ASN A 318 9.32 9.00 2.30
N PRO A 319 10.34 8.28 1.80
CA PRO A 319 10.18 7.29 0.74
C PRO A 319 9.47 6.01 1.20
N GLU A 320 9.20 5.86 2.49
CA GLU A 320 8.43 4.73 3.05
C GLU A 320 6.93 5.02 3.13
N ALA A 321 6.48 6.23 2.75
CA ALA A 321 5.07 6.57 2.71
C ALA A 321 4.27 5.70 1.71
N PRO A 322 2.96 5.48 1.93
CA PRO A 322 2.07 4.72 1.04
C PRO A 322 2.23 5.02 -0.45
N LEU A 323 2.26 3.96 -1.28
CA LEU A 323 2.50 4.05 -2.73
C LEU A 323 1.23 4.45 -3.51
N LEU A 324 0.05 4.03 -3.04
CA LEU A 324 -1.21 4.21 -3.76
C LEU A 324 -2.01 5.36 -3.12
N THR A 325 -1.77 6.59 -3.56
CA THR A 325 -2.63 7.75 -3.23
C THR A 325 -3.73 8.00 -4.27
N PHE A 326 -3.73 7.31 -5.42
CA PHE A 326 -4.76 7.52 -6.46
C PHE A 326 -6.17 7.08 -6.05
N GLY A 327 -6.30 6.34 -4.93
CA GLY A 327 -7.59 6.07 -4.28
C GLY A 327 -8.11 7.22 -3.42
N LEU A 328 -7.19 8.05 -2.87
CA LEU A 328 -7.51 9.16 -1.98
C LEU A 328 -7.98 10.35 -2.80
N THR A 329 -9.30 10.48 -2.96
CA THR A 329 -9.92 11.61 -3.64
C THR A 329 -10.19 12.78 -2.69
N GLY A 330 -10.09 12.55 -1.37
CA GLY A 330 -10.55 13.48 -0.34
C GLY A 330 -12.08 13.61 -0.28
N VAL A 331 -12.80 12.81 -1.06
CA VAL A 331 -14.26 12.83 -1.17
C VAL A 331 -14.81 11.46 -0.80
N ARG A 332 -15.80 11.46 0.08
CA ARG A 332 -16.51 10.26 0.51
C ARG A 332 -17.23 9.59 -0.68
N ASP A 333 -17.10 8.29 -0.82
CA ASP A 333 -17.74 7.52 -1.90
C ASP A 333 -19.02 6.81 -1.40
N THR A 334 -20.17 7.27 -1.84
CA THR A 334 -21.49 6.69 -1.50
C THR A 334 -22.07 5.83 -2.62
N SER A 335 -21.23 5.40 -3.57
CA SER A 335 -21.66 4.66 -4.75
C SER A 335 -22.20 3.25 -4.45
N PHE A 336 -21.80 2.65 -3.33
CA PHE A 336 -22.44 1.45 -2.79
C PHE A 336 -23.65 1.82 -1.93
N ASN A 337 -24.83 1.33 -2.32
CA ASN A 337 -26.08 1.53 -1.61
C ASN A 337 -27.05 0.36 -1.81
N THR A 338 -28.07 0.27 -0.95
CA THR A 338 -29.04 -0.83 -0.92
C THR A 338 -29.75 -1.04 -2.26
N LYS A 339 -30.13 0.03 -2.97
CA LYS A 339 -30.82 -0.07 -4.27
C LYS A 339 -29.94 -0.72 -5.34
N ARG A 340 -28.67 -0.31 -5.43
CA ARG A 340 -27.70 -0.90 -6.37
C ARG A 340 -27.38 -2.35 -6.00
N ALA A 341 -27.19 -2.63 -4.71
CA ALA A 341 -26.99 -3.99 -4.22
C ALA A 341 -28.19 -4.90 -4.57
N PHE A 342 -29.42 -4.39 -4.45
CA PHE A 342 -30.63 -5.13 -4.79
C PHE A 342 -30.69 -5.45 -6.29
N ALA A 343 -30.45 -4.45 -7.14
CA ALA A 343 -30.42 -4.63 -8.59
C ALA A 343 -29.42 -5.70 -9.06
N GLN A 344 -28.29 -5.87 -8.34
CA GLN A 344 -27.29 -6.89 -8.65
C GLN A 344 -27.75 -8.31 -8.34
N ILE A 345 -28.58 -8.50 -7.30
CA ILE A 345 -29.01 -9.84 -6.86
C ILE A 345 -30.37 -10.24 -7.45
N GLN A 346 -31.19 -9.29 -7.87
CA GLN A 346 -32.60 -9.51 -8.22
C GLN A 346 -32.81 -10.59 -9.28
N LYS A 347 -31.90 -10.69 -10.27
CA LYS A 347 -31.98 -11.72 -11.32
C LYS A 347 -31.84 -13.14 -10.75
N GLN A 348 -30.96 -13.33 -9.77
CA GLN A 348 -30.70 -14.62 -9.15
C GLN A 348 -31.69 -14.92 -8.02
N PHE A 349 -32.21 -13.87 -7.35
CA PHE A 349 -33.11 -13.97 -6.20
C PHE A 349 -34.40 -13.17 -6.44
N PRO A 350 -35.27 -13.62 -7.35
CA PRO A 350 -36.45 -12.85 -7.78
C PRO A 350 -37.49 -12.63 -6.66
N ASN A 351 -37.49 -13.48 -5.63
CA ASN A 351 -38.39 -13.38 -4.48
C ASN A 351 -37.83 -12.52 -3.33
N SER A 352 -36.62 -11.98 -3.48
CA SER A 352 -36.03 -11.09 -2.48
C SER A 352 -36.65 -9.70 -2.55
N ALA A 353 -36.71 -8.99 -1.42
CA ALA A 353 -37.15 -7.61 -1.36
C ALA A 353 -36.23 -6.77 -0.46
N VAL A 354 -36.14 -5.49 -0.78
CA VAL A 354 -35.45 -4.49 0.06
C VAL A 354 -36.16 -4.37 1.40
N VAL A 355 -35.39 -4.45 2.48
CA VAL A 355 -35.89 -4.13 3.81
C VAL A 355 -35.88 -2.62 3.98
N GLU A 356 -37.06 -2.01 3.93
CA GLU A 356 -37.22 -0.56 4.04
C GLU A 356 -37.22 -0.09 5.50
N ALA A 357 -36.62 1.06 5.75
CA ALA A 357 -36.74 1.75 7.03
C ALA A 357 -38.19 2.18 7.26
N LYS A 358 -38.67 2.07 8.51
CA LYS A 358 -40.05 2.42 8.87
C LYS A 358 -40.06 3.33 10.08
N LYS A 359 -40.97 4.30 10.13
CA LYS A 359 -41.19 5.07 11.36
C LYS A 359 -41.86 4.17 12.39
N LEU A 360 -41.17 3.84 13.47
CA LEU A 360 -41.68 2.96 14.51
C LEU A 360 -42.15 3.75 15.74
N ALA A 361 -43.39 3.54 16.18
CA ALA A 361 -43.95 4.26 17.32
C ALA A 361 -43.21 3.97 18.66
N SER A 362 -42.55 2.82 18.74
CA SER A 362 -41.80 2.32 19.90
C SER A 362 -40.34 2.79 19.95
N VAL A 363 -39.83 3.46 18.92
CA VAL A 363 -38.41 3.81 18.77
C VAL A 363 -38.26 5.33 18.67
N ASN A 364 -37.28 5.87 19.38
CA ASN A 364 -36.77 7.22 19.16
C ASN A 364 -35.57 7.14 18.22
N GLU A 365 -35.47 8.10 17.30
CA GLU A 365 -34.43 8.16 16.27
C GLU A 365 -33.83 9.56 16.29
N VAL A 366 -32.51 9.66 16.36
CA VAL A 366 -31.78 10.93 16.29
C VAL A 366 -30.67 10.76 15.28
N TYR A 367 -30.68 11.60 14.25
CA TYR A 367 -29.80 11.49 13.09
C TYR A 367 -28.67 12.53 13.12
N ASP A 368 -27.64 12.27 12.33
CA ASP A 368 -26.60 13.24 11.95
C ASP A 368 -25.83 13.81 13.16
N ILE A 369 -25.56 12.95 14.15
CA ILE A 369 -24.84 13.36 15.35
C ILE A 369 -23.34 13.28 15.09
N ALA A 370 -22.67 14.41 15.09
CA ALA A 370 -21.21 14.46 15.07
C ALA A 370 -20.61 13.76 16.30
N TYR A 371 -19.67 12.83 16.09
CA TYR A 371 -19.00 12.11 17.17
C TYR A 371 -17.48 12.34 17.22
N ALA A 372 -16.88 12.76 16.11
CA ALA A 372 -15.45 13.06 16.00
C ALA A 372 -15.16 13.99 14.81
N ASN A 373 -14.17 14.88 14.95
CA ASN A 373 -13.70 15.75 13.88
C ASN A 373 -12.33 15.29 13.36
N THR A 374 -12.21 15.01 12.05
CA THR A 374 -11.00 14.46 11.43
C THR A 374 -9.99 15.52 10.99
N GLY A 375 -10.29 16.80 11.22
CA GLY A 375 -9.62 17.96 10.62
C GLY A 375 -10.17 18.35 9.26
N THR A 376 -10.76 17.41 8.49
CA THR A 376 -11.37 17.70 7.18
C THR A 376 -12.89 17.73 7.22
N ARG A 377 -13.52 16.91 8.07
CA ARG A 377 -14.96 16.95 8.34
C ARG A 377 -15.30 16.30 9.68
N ASP A 378 -16.55 16.47 10.10
CA ASP A 378 -17.12 15.68 11.18
C ASP A 378 -17.55 14.30 10.65
N LEU A 379 -17.32 13.28 11.49
CA LEU A 379 -17.88 11.96 11.33
C LEU A 379 -19.17 11.87 12.14
N GLU A 380 -20.19 11.28 11.54
CA GLU A 380 -21.54 11.26 12.07
C GLU A 380 -22.01 9.85 12.44
N LEU A 381 -23.00 9.80 13.34
CA LEU A 381 -23.74 8.60 13.71
C LEU A 381 -25.22 8.91 13.91
N ASP A 382 -26.06 7.87 13.84
CA ASP A 382 -27.48 7.96 14.18
C ASP A 382 -27.80 7.01 15.33
N VAL A 383 -28.66 7.44 16.25
CA VAL A 383 -29.01 6.68 17.47
C VAL A 383 -30.48 6.29 17.46
N PHE A 384 -30.72 4.99 17.58
CA PHE A 384 -32.02 4.34 17.66
C PHE A 384 -32.17 3.71 19.05
N TYR A 385 -33.22 4.06 19.79
CA TYR A 385 -33.39 3.55 21.15
C TYR A 385 -34.87 3.44 21.55
N PRO A 386 -35.22 2.54 22.48
CA PRO A 386 -36.61 2.34 22.86
C PRO A 386 -37.19 3.60 23.50
N LYS A 387 -38.38 4.01 23.04
CA LYS A 387 -39.12 5.18 23.53
C LYS A 387 -39.62 5.02 24.96
N ALA A 388 -39.86 3.77 25.38
CA ALA A 388 -40.23 3.46 26.76
C ALA A 388 -39.14 3.99 27.72
N LYS A 389 -39.54 4.85 28.66
CA LYS A 389 -38.62 5.37 29.68
C LYS A 389 -38.16 4.22 30.58
N THR A 390 -36.87 4.22 30.89
CA THR A 390 -36.28 3.27 31.85
C THR A 390 -35.12 3.95 32.56
N THR A 391 -34.87 3.55 33.81
CA THR A 391 -33.66 3.87 34.55
C THR A 391 -32.61 2.75 34.45
N LYS A 392 -33.00 1.55 34.01
CA LYS A 392 -32.08 0.43 33.79
C LYS A 392 -31.24 0.68 32.54
N PRO A 393 -29.90 0.74 32.64
CA PRO A 393 -29.02 0.81 31.48
C PRO A 393 -29.28 -0.31 30.47
N ARG A 394 -29.09 -0.01 29.19
CA ARG A 394 -29.38 -0.92 28.08
C ARG A 394 -28.09 -1.36 27.37
N PRO A 395 -27.98 -2.64 27.01
CA PRO A 395 -26.94 -3.08 26.09
C PRO A 395 -27.01 -2.28 24.79
N THR A 396 -25.84 -1.95 24.24
CA THR A 396 -25.70 -1.05 23.09
C THR A 396 -24.97 -1.75 21.95
N VAL A 397 -25.42 -1.52 20.72
CA VAL A 397 -24.84 -2.11 19.51
C VAL A 397 -24.39 -1.00 18.56
N LEU A 398 -23.08 -0.90 18.34
CA LEU A 398 -22.50 -0.07 17.27
C LEU A 398 -22.55 -0.86 15.96
N ILE A 399 -23.20 -0.30 14.93
CA ILE A 399 -23.47 -0.95 13.65
C ILE A 399 -22.65 -0.30 12.54
N ILE A 400 -21.73 -1.08 11.97
CA ILE A 400 -20.71 -0.64 11.03
C ILE A 400 -21.11 -1.10 9.62
N HIS A 401 -21.25 -0.15 8.70
CA HIS A 401 -21.68 -0.44 7.33
C HIS A 401 -20.59 -1.10 6.47
N GLY A 402 -21.04 -1.86 5.47
CA GLY A 402 -20.19 -2.46 4.45
C GLY A 402 -19.86 -1.53 3.28
N GLY A 403 -19.29 -2.11 2.22
CA GLY A 403 -18.88 -1.38 1.00
C GLY A 403 -17.37 -1.38 0.75
N GLY A 404 -16.66 -2.40 1.27
CA GLY A 404 -15.26 -2.67 0.95
C GLY A 404 -14.29 -1.62 1.48
N TRP A 405 -14.55 -1.01 2.65
CA TRP A 405 -13.78 0.10 3.25
C TRP A 405 -13.72 1.37 2.40
N ARG A 406 -14.16 1.30 1.15
CA ARG A 406 -13.95 2.28 0.09
C ARG A 406 -15.20 3.09 -0.19
N SER A 407 -16.37 2.47 -0.04
CA SER A 407 -17.66 3.09 -0.31
C SER A 407 -18.69 2.71 0.75
N GLY A 408 -19.84 3.38 0.76
CA GLY A 408 -20.98 2.99 1.59
C GLY A 408 -21.44 4.06 2.56
N ASP A 409 -22.48 3.72 3.32
CA ASP A 409 -23.15 4.68 4.20
C ASP A 409 -23.85 4.04 5.39
N ARG A 410 -23.83 4.74 6.53
CA ARG A 410 -24.45 4.32 7.79
C ARG A 410 -25.95 4.03 7.63
N SER A 411 -26.62 4.69 6.69
CA SER A 411 -28.06 4.51 6.41
C SER A 411 -28.43 3.09 5.95
N GLN A 412 -27.47 2.30 5.45
CA GLN A 412 -27.69 0.91 5.02
C GLN A 412 -28.33 0.05 6.11
N HIS A 413 -28.03 0.34 7.38
CA HIS A 413 -28.46 -0.48 8.51
C HIS A 413 -29.49 0.21 9.41
N ILE A 414 -30.15 1.27 8.96
CA ILE A 414 -31.30 1.87 9.68
C ILE A 414 -32.37 0.81 10.02
N PRO A 415 -32.79 -0.07 9.08
CA PRO A 415 -33.79 -1.09 9.42
C PRO A 415 -33.32 -2.07 10.50
N LEU A 416 -32.04 -2.42 10.51
CA LEU A 416 -31.45 -3.28 11.53
C LEU A 416 -31.41 -2.58 12.90
N ALA A 417 -31.00 -1.31 12.92
CA ALA A 417 -30.96 -0.51 14.13
C ALA A 417 -32.36 -0.33 14.75
N GLN A 418 -33.36 -0.07 13.90
CA GLN A 418 -34.77 -0.03 14.28
C GLN A 418 -35.22 -1.35 14.93
N LYS A 419 -34.92 -2.50 14.32
CA LYS A 419 -35.30 -3.81 14.84
C LYS A 419 -34.63 -4.17 16.16
N LEU A 420 -33.38 -3.76 16.36
CA LEU A 420 -32.69 -3.93 17.63
C LEU A 420 -33.26 -3.00 18.71
N ALA A 421 -33.60 -1.76 18.36
CA ALA A 421 -34.26 -0.83 19.28
C ALA A 421 -35.65 -1.33 19.72
N GLU A 422 -36.45 -1.92 18.83
CA GLU A 422 -37.72 -2.58 19.23
C GLU A 422 -37.51 -3.71 20.26
N ARG A 423 -36.33 -4.34 20.24
CA ARG A 423 -35.98 -5.47 21.11
C ARG A 423 -35.25 -5.06 22.40
N GLY A 424 -35.16 -3.75 22.67
CA GLY A 424 -34.68 -3.19 23.93
C GLY A 424 -33.24 -2.71 23.94
N PHE A 425 -32.53 -2.77 22.81
CA PHE A 425 -31.14 -2.31 22.68
C PHE A 425 -31.08 -0.83 22.34
N VAL A 426 -29.97 -0.16 22.69
CA VAL A 426 -29.59 1.08 22.00
C VAL A 426 -28.79 0.67 20.77
N ALA A 427 -29.20 1.08 19.58
CA ALA A 427 -28.52 0.74 18.33
C ALA A 427 -28.00 2.02 17.67
N VAL A 428 -26.75 1.99 17.19
CA VAL A 428 -26.08 3.17 16.66
C VAL A 428 -25.44 2.86 15.31
N THR A 429 -25.93 3.45 14.23
CA THR A 429 -25.30 3.36 12.91
C THR A 429 -24.20 4.40 12.80
N VAL A 430 -23.01 4.02 12.33
CA VAL A 430 -21.82 4.88 12.42
C VAL A 430 -21.10 5.05 11.09
N GLU A 431 -20.61 6.25 10.82
CA GLU A 431 -19.63 6.51 9.76
C GLU A 431 -18.19 6.23 10.19
N TYR A 432 -17.34 5.94 9.22
CA TYR A 432 -15.88 5.95 9.36
C TYR A 432 -15.26 6.54 8.10
N ARG A 433 -14.01 7.02 8.16
CA ARG A 433 -13.31 7.47 6.95
C ARG A 433 -13.10 6.31 5.99
N LEU A 434 -13.56 6.49 4.77
CA LEU A 434 -13.40 5.51 3.70
C LEU A 434 -11.98 5.60 3.10
N SER A 435 -11.57 4.59 2.33
CA SER A 435 -10.27 4.55 1.65
C SER A 435 -10.08 5.68 0.63
N THR A 436 -11.14 6.41 0.28
CA THR A 436 -11.05 7.64 -0.52
C THR A 436 -10.66 8.87 0.29
N GLU A 437 -10.76 8.79 1.61
CA GLU A 437 -10.50 9.87 2.56
C GLU A 437 -9.23 9.62 3.36
N ALA A 438 -9.02 8.37 3.82
CA ALA A 438 -7.84 7.96 4.58
C ALA A 438 -7.54 6.47 4.44
N LEU A 439 -6.26 6.12 4.50
CA LEU A 439 -5.81 4.73 4.51
C LEU A 439 -5.94 4.09 5.91
N TYR A 440 -5.88 2.77 5.96
CA TYR A 440 -5.70 2.03 7.21
C TYR A 440 -4.52 2.60 8.03
N PRO A 441 -4.63 2.70 9.38
CA PRO A 441 -5.71 2.25 10.25
C PRO A 441 -6.78 3.31 10.59
N ALA A 442 -6.92 4.37 9.81
CA ALA A 442 -7.80 5.52 10.15
C ALA A 442 -9.24 5.11 10.53
N ALA A 443 -9.87 4.24 9.75
CA ALA A 443 -11.22 3.73 10.03
C ALA A 443 -11.32 3.02 11.39
N VAL A 444 -10.26 2.33 11.84
CA VAL A 444 -10.24 1.66 13.15
C VAL A 444 -10.25 2.70 14.26
N TYR A 445 -9.44 3.76 14.14
CA TYR A 445 -9.42 4.87 15.11
C TYR A 445 -10.74 5.62 15.18
N ASP A 446 -11.40 5.79 14.04
CA ASP A 446 -12.73 6.41 13.96
C ASP A 446 -13.76 5.58 14.75
N LEU A 447 -13.76 4.26 14.57
CA LEU A 447 -14.68 3.37 15.28
C LEU A 447 -14.36 3.27 16.79
N LYS A 448 -13.08 3.31 17.18
CA LYS A 448 -12.69 3.43 18.60
C LYS A 448 -13.23 4.75 19.19
N ALA A 449 -13.13 5.86 18.45
CA ALA A 449 -13.70 7.14 18.84
C ALA A 449 -15.23 7.08 19.02
N ALA A 450 -15.94 6.35 18.15
CA ALA A 450 -17.37 6.14 18.27
C ALA A 450 -17.74 5.36 19.55
N VAL A 451 -17.01 4.29 19.88
CA VAL A 451 -17.22 3.56 21.15
C VAL A 451 -17.00 4.47 22.36
N ARG A 452 -15.97 5.31 22.32
CA ARG A 452 -15.71 6.31 23.38
C ARG A 452 -16.85 7.32 23.48
N TRP A 453 -17.40 7.76 22.35
CA TRP A 453 -18.56 8.64 22.30
C TRP A 453 -19.80 8.01 22.94
N LEU A 454 -20.05 6.70 22.74
CA LEU A 454 -21.14 5.98 23.40
C LEU A 454 -21.02 6.08 24.93
N ARG A 455 -19.82 5.85 25.47
CA ARG A 455 -19.56 5.96 26.92
C ARG A 455 -19.71 7.38 27.44
N ALA A 456 -19.21 8.37 26.70
CA ALA A 456 -19.36 9.78 27.05
C ALA A 456 -20.84 10.22 27.09
N ASN A 457 -21.68 9.62 26.24
CA ASN A 457 -23.11 9.94 26.12
C ASN A 457 -24.01 8.96 26.86
N ALA A 458 -23.47 8.11 27.73
CA ALA A 458 -24.22 6.99 28.29
C ALA A 458 -25.45 7.42 29.10
N LYS A 459 -25.35 8.53 29.85
CA LYS A 459 -26.47 9.09 30.61
C LYS A 459 -27.62 9.56 29.70
N LYS A 460 -27.31 10.11 28.52
CA LYS A 460 -28.29 10.69 27.60
C LYS A 460 -29.17 9.61 26.95
N TYR A 461 -28.58 8.46 26.61
CA TYR A 461 -29.26 7.38 25.91
C TYR A 461 -29.51 6.13 26.78
N THR A 462 -29.24 6.23 28.09
CA THR A 462 -29.37 5.12 29.06
C THR A 462 -28.56 3.89 28.63
N ILE A 463 -27.32 4.11 28.22
CA ILE A 463 -26.39 3.06 27.76
C ILE A 463 -25.75 2.37 28.97
N ASP A 464 -25.66 1.05 28.90
CA ASP A 464 -24.80 0.25 29.77
C ASP A 464 -23.37 0.26 29.22
N VAL A 465 -22.47 0.94 29.93
CA VAL A 465 -21.07 1.17 29.49
C VAL A 465 -20.22 -0.11 29.49
N ASP A 466 -20.70 -1.15 30.16
CA ASP A 466 -20.07 -2.46 30.27
C ASP A 466 -20.70 -3.50 29.33
N LYS A 467 -21.70 -3.10 28.53
CA LYS A 467 -22.40 -3.97 27.57
C LYS A 467 -22.50 -3.34 26.18
N ILE A 468 -21.36 -3.08 25.55
CA ILE A 468 -21.27 -2.51 24.20
C ILE A 468 -20.81 -3.59 23.21
N ALA A 469 -21.63 -3.90 22.21
CA ALA A 469 -21.26 -4.76 21.09
C ALA A 469 -20.87 -3.94 19.86
N ALA A 470 -19.99 -4.50 19.03
CA ALA A 470 -19.83 -4.05 17.65
C ALA A 470 -20.40 -5.11 16.70
N LEU A 471 -21.18 -4.64 15.74
CA LEU A 471 -21.79 -5.44 14.69
C LEU A 471 -21.42 -4.79 13.36
N GLY A 472 -21.12 -5.58 12.34
CA GLY A 472 -20.95 -5.01 11.01
C GLY A 472 -21.11 -5.99 9.87
N PHE A 473 -21.27 -5.44 8.68
CA PHE A 473 -21.44 -6.19 7.43
C PHE A 473 -20.24 -6.05 6.50
N SER A 474 -19.75 -7.17 5.94
CA SER A 474 -18.66 -7.17 4.94
C SER A 474 -17.40 -6.49 5.51
N ALA A 475 -16.91 -5.41 4.87
CA ALA A 475 -15.87 -4.56 5.46
C ALA A 475 -16.18 -4.10 6.89
N GLY A 476 -17.45 -3.81 7.20
CA GLY A 476 -17.90 -3.48 8.54
C GLY A 476 -17.82 -4.66 9.51
N GLY A 477 -18.05 -5.89 9.04
CA GLY A 477 -17.92 -7.12 9.84
C GLY A 477 -16.45 -7.38 10.20
N GLN A 478 -15.57 -7.24 9.21
CA GLN A 478 -14.13 -7.26 9.42
C GLN A 478 -13.69 -6.17 10.42
N LEU A 479 -14.18 -4.94 10.29
CA LEU A 479 -13.87 -3.84 11.21
C LEU A 479 -14.42 -4.10 12.62
N ALA A 480 -15.60 -4.69 12.77
CA ALA A 480 -16.17 -5.08 14.06
C ALA A 480 -15.29 -6.14 14.75
N ALA A 481 -14.85 -7.15 14.01
CA ALA A 481 -13.95 -8.19 14.51
C ALA A 481 -12.58 -7.63 14.88
N LEU A 482 -12.02 -6.73 14.07
CA LEU A 482 -10.74 -6.07 14.35
C LEU A 482 -10.85 -5.16 15.59
N LEU A 483 -11.95 -4.41 15.72
CA LEU A 483 -12.20 -3.52 16.85
C LEU A 483 -12.18 -4.28 18.19
N GLY A 484 -12.82 -5.45 18.25
CA GLY A 484 -12.89 -6.27 19.46
C GLY A 484 -11.67 -7.13 19.74
N SER A 485 -11.05 -7.72 18.71
CA SER A 485 -9.79 -8.48 18.87
C SER A 485 -8.62 -7.58 19.29
N THR A 486 -8.67 -6.28 18.96
CA THR A 486 -7.66 -5.30 19.38
C THR A 486 -8.00 -4.57 20.70
N ASN A 487 -8.90 -5.12 21.51
CA ASN A 487 -9.29 -4.54 22.80
C ASN A 487 -8.07 -4.27 23.70
N GLY A 488 -7.75 -2.98 23.94
CA GLY A 488 -6.68 -2.59 24.85
C GLY A 488 -5.27 -2.68 24.27
N LEU A 489 -5.12 -2.87 22.95
CA LEU A 489 -3.84 -2.81 22.27
C LEU A 489 -3.50 -1.34 21.93
N PRO A 490 -2.45 -0.72 22.53
CA PRO A 490 -2.19 0.71 22.38
C PRO A 490 -2.08 1.21 20.93
N LYS A 491 -1.53 0.37 20.04
CA LYS A 491 -1.38 0.68 18.61
C LYS A 491 -2.70 0.99 17.89
N PHE A 492 -3.82 0.45 18.38
CA PHE A 492 -5.13 0.53 17.74
C PHE A 492 -6.09 1.53 18.38
N GLU A 493 -5.73 2.18 19.49
CA GLU A 493 -6.68 3.03 20.23
C GLU A 493 -6.89 4.39 19.54
N GLY A 494 -5.83 4.97 18.98
CA GLY A 494 -5.87 6.31 18.40
C GLY A 494 -6.28 7.40 19.40
N GLU A 495 -6.09 8.67 19.01
CA GLU A 495 -6.33 9.83 19.90
C GLU A 495 -7.65 10.56 19.60
N LEU A 496 -8.39 10.13 18.56
CA LEU A 496 -9.54 10.88 18.05
C LEU A 496 -10.75 10.84 19.00
N GLY A 497 -11.38 11.99 19.23
CA GLY A 497 -12.61 12.11 20.00
C GLY A 497 -12.41 11.98 21.52
N ASN A 498 -13.34 11.34 22.21
CA ASN A 498 -13.43 11.28 23.67
C ASN A 498 -12.35 10.39 24.34
N ALA A 499 -11.06 10.68 24.13
CA ALA A 499 -9.91 9.83 24.48
C ALA A 499 -9.81 9.42 25.96
N ALA A 500 -10.45 10.15 26.88
CA ALA A 500 -10.51 9.79 28.29
C ALA A 500 -11.39 8.55 28.58
N PHE A 501 -12.24 8.14 27.64
CA PHE A 501 -13.10 6.97 27.78
C PHE A 501 -12.47 5.74 27.14
N SER A 502 -12.80 4.56 27.67
CA SER A 502 -12.40 3.28 27.07
C SER A 502 -13.06 3.07 25.70
N SER A 503 -12.34 2.42 24.77
CA SER A 503 -12.87 1.96 23.48
C SER A 503 -13.18 0.45 23.45
N LYS A 504 -13.09 -0.24 24.59
CA LYS A 504 -13.31 -1.70 24.66
C LYS A 504 -14.76 -2.06 24.30
N ILE A 505 -14.94 -3.17 23.59
CA ILE A 505 -16.26 -3.77 23.34
C ILE A 505 -16.38 -5.17 23.97
N ASN A 506 -17.61 -5.60 24.22
CA ASN A 506 -17.97 -6.77 25.01
C ASN A 506 -18.49 -7.93 24.15
N ALA A 507 -18.90 -7.69 22.90
CA ALA A 507 -19.32 -8.70 21.95
C ALA A 507 -19.06 -8.27 20.50
N ILE A 508 -18.83 -9.23 19.61
CA ILE A 508 -18.69 -9.01 18.17
C ILE A 508 -19.79 -9.77 17.43
N VAL A 509 -20.41 -9.12 16.45
CA VAL A 509 -21.23 -9.77 15.43
C VAL A 509 -20.63 -9.47 14.07
N ASP A 510 -20.06 -10.50 13.44
CA ASP A 510 -19.50 -10.42 12.11
C ASP A 510 -20.50 -10.97 11.08
N LEU A 511 -21.07 -10.09 10.26
CA LEU A 511 -21.93 -10.44 9.15
C LEU A 511 -21.09 -10.46 7.87
N ASP A 512 -20.59 -11.64 7.52
CA ASP A 512 -19.93 -11.91 6.24
C ASP A 512 -18.65 -11.05 5.98
N GLY A 513 -17.88 -10.76 7.02
CA GLY A 513 -16.58 -10.09 6.96
C GLY A 513 -15.38 -11.04 6.88
N THR A 514 -14.38 -10.66 6.09
CA THR A 514 -13.11 -11.39 5.98
C THR A 514 -12.23 -11.13 7.21
N LEU A 515 -11.74 -12.17 7.88
CA LEU A 515 -10.92 -12.05 9.10
C LEU A 515 -9.40 -12.10 8.84
N ALA A 516 -9.00 -12.61 7.67
CA ALA A 516 -7.62 -12.72 7.25
C ALA A 516 -7.46 -12.38 5.76
N PHE A 517 -6.70 -11.32 5.46
CA PHE A 517 -6.49 -10.88 4.09
C PHE A 517 -5.44 -11.71 3.34
N ILE A 518 -4.41 -12.19 4.02
CA ILE A 518 -3.44 -13.17 3.50
C ILE A 518 -3.93 -14.55 3.92
N HIS A 519 -4.82 -15.12 3.11
CA HIS A 519 -5.44 -16.42 3.35
C HIS A 519 -5.74 -17.11 2.02
N PRO A 520 -5.68 -18.45 1.89
CA PRO A 520 -6.01 -19.14 0.64
C PRO A 520 -7.43 -18.86 0.13
N GLU A 521 -8.37 -18.60 1.04
CA GLU A 521 -9.76 -18.27 0.69
C GLU A 521 -9.98 -16.77 0.43
N SER A 522 -9.00 -15.92 0.74
CA SER A 522 -9.12 -14.46 0.53
C SER A 522 -8.94 -14.11 -0.94
N GLY A 523 -9.90 -13.38 -1.49
CA GLY A 523 -9.81 -12.80 -2.84
C GLY A 523 -9.20 -11.40 -2.87
N GLU A 524 -8.99 -10.76 -1.72
CA GLU A 524 -8.44 -9.40 -1.66
C GLU A 524 -6.93 -9.40 -2.00
N GLY A 525 -6.48 -8.33 -2.64
CA GLY A 525 -5.07 -8.11 -3.00
C GLY A 525 -4.51 -8.98 -4.13
N ASP A 526 -5.35 -9.72 -4.88
CA ASP A 526 -4.93 -10.37 -6.13
C ASP A 526 -4.62 -9.31 -7.22
N ASP A 527 -5.44 -8.27 -7.31
CA ASP A 527 -5.27 -7.07 -8.18
C ASP A 527 -5.01 -7.33 -9.68
N SER A 528 -5.03 -8.59 -10.11
CA SER A 528 -4.71 -9.07 -11.45
C SER A 528 -5.65 -8.51 -12.53
N LYS A 529 -6.93 -8.33 -12.18
CA LYS A 529 -7.95 -7.73 -13.07
C LYS A 529 -8.19 -6.25 -12.75
N SER A 530 -8.43 -5.96 -11.48
CA SER A 530 -8.68 -4.61 -10.96
C SER A 530 -8.17 -4.51 -9.55
N ILE A 531 -7.75 -3.31 -9.13
CA ILE A 531 -7.30 -3.04 -7.77
C ILE A 531 -8.44 -3.30 -6.79
N SER A 532 -8.18 -4.19 -5.84
CA SER A 532 -9.12 -4.63 -4.81
C SER A 532 -9.41 -3.52 -3.79
N ALA A 533 -10.53 -3.65 -3.09
CA ALA A 533 -10.96 -2.62 -2.15
C ALA A 533 -9.99 -2.55 -0.95
N ALA A 534 -9.48 -3.69 -0.50
CA ALA A 534 -8.42 -3.75 0.51
C ALA A 534 -7.12 -3.09 0.04
N THR A 535 -6.70 -3.27 -1.22
CA THR A 535 -5.51 -2.58 -1.75
C THR A 535 -5.68 -1.05 -1.73
N TYR A 536 -6.86 -0.55 -2.10
CA TYR A 536 -7.16 0.88 -1.93
C TYR A 536 -7.11 1.32 -0.48
N TRP A 537 -7.59 0.50 0.44
CA TRP A 537 -7.61 0.81 1.87
C TRP A 537 -6.22 0.80 2.51
N PHE A 538 -5.34 -0.10 2.10
CA PHE A 538 -3.98 -0.20 2.62
C PHE A 538 -3.00 0.75 1.95
N GLY A 539 -3.28 1.18 0.72
CA GLY A 539 -2.33 1.97 -0.07
C GLY A 539 -1.15 1.15 -0.61
N TYR A 540 -1.21 -0.18 -0.48
CA TYR A 540 -0.26 -1.18 -0.95
C TYR A 540 -1.01 -2.47 -1.29
N ASN A 541 -0.56 -3.21 -2.30
CA ASN A 541 -1.02 -4.58 -2.49
C ASN A 541 -0.36 -5.52 -1.44
N LYS A 542 -0.86 -6.76 -1.35
CA LYS A 542 -0.40 -7.72 -0.33
C LYS A 542 1.04 -8.18 -0.49
N THR A 543 1.61 -8.11 -1.69
CA THR A 543 3.02 -8.48 -1.94
C THR A 543 3.98 -7.35 -1.58
N GLN A 544 3.53 -6.09 -1.66
CA GLN A 544 4.32 -4.91 -1.33
C GLN A 544 4.47 -4.69 0.18
N ASN A 545 3.42 -4.98 0.96
CA ASN A 545 3.44 -4.83 2.41
C ASN A 545 2.65 -5.93 3.14
N PRO A 546 3.15 -7.18 3.14
CA PRO A 546 2.44 -8.30 3.75
C PRO A 546 2.25 -8.15 5.26
N GLU A 547 3.15 -7.43 5.95
CA GLU A 547 3.03 -7.16 7.39
C GLU A 547 1.80 -6.30 7.70
N LEU A 548 1.56 -5.22 6.94
CA LEU A 548 0.38 -4.37 7.09
C LEU A 548 -0.92 -5.14 6.83
N TRP A 549 -0.92 -5.98 5.80
CA TRP A 549 -2.09 -6.81 5.44
C TRP A 549 -2.39 -7.85 6.51
N ASN A 550 -1.37 -8.44 7.15
CA ASN A 550 -1.54 -9.31 8.30
C ASN A 550 -2.05 -8.53 9.51
N GLU A 551 -1.45 -7.40 9.83
CA GLU A 551 -1.83 -6.56 10.97
C GLU A 551 -3.30 -6.13 10.91
N ALA A 552 -3.84 -5.87 9.74
CA ALA A 552 -5.24 -5.51 9.59
C ALA A 552 -6.21 -6.69 9.76
N GLY A 553 -5.73 -7.94 9.75
CA GLY A 553 -6.56 -9.13 9.95
C GLY A 553 -6.90 -9.34 11.43
N ALA A 554 -8.19 -9.40 11.77
CA ALA A 554 -8.65 -9.67 13.14
C ALA A 554 -8.12 -11.01 13.68
N LEU A 555 -7.91 -11.99 12.80
CA LEU A 555 -7.32 -13.29 13.15
C LEU A 555 -5.95 -13.20 13.84
N GLN A 556 -5.17 -12.14 13.56
CA GLN A 556 -3.84 -11.99 14.13
C GLN A 556 -3.85 -11.52 15.58
N HIS A 557 -4.96 -10.95 16.05
CA HIS A 557 -5.05 -10.31 17.38
C HIS A 557 -5.91 -11.09 18.37
N VAL A 558 -6.30 -12.32 18.04
CA VAL A 558 -7.09 -13.17 18.93
C VAL A 558 -6.30 -13.48 20.20
N ASP A 559 -6.82 -13.01 21.34
CA ASP A 559 -6.21 -13.16 22.65
C ASP A 559 -7.28 -13.33 23.75
N LYS A 560 -6.84 -13.39 25.02
CA LYS A 560 -7.74 -13.52 26.18
C LYS A 560 -8.72 -12.35 26.37
N ASN A 561 -8.45 -11.19 25.78
CA ASN A 561 -9.28 -9.99 25.84
C ASN A 561 -10.29 -9.92 24.68
N THR A 562 -10.18 -10.81 23.70
CA THR A 562 -11.10 -10.87 22.57
C THR A 562 -12.51 -11.26 23.06
N PRO A 563 -13.54 -10.44 22.82
CA PRO A 563 -14.90 -10.71 23.30
C PRO A 563 -15.54 -11.89 22.56
N PRO A 564 -16.63 -12.49 23.09
CA PRO A 564 -17.42 -13.46 22.36
C PRO A 564 -17.82 -12.97 20.96
N ILE A 565 -17.87 -13.89 20.00
CA ILE A 565 -18.14 -13.58 18.60
C ILE A 565 -19.24 -14.46 17.99
N LEU A 566 -20.16 -13.82 17.28
CA LEU A 566 -21.13 -14.47 16.40
C LEU A 566 -20.72 -14.23 14.94
N PHE A 567 -20.61 -15.30 14.17
CA PHE A 567 -20.46 -15.25 12.72
C PHE A 567 -21.79 -15.57 12.05
N ILE A 568 -22.25 -14.70 11.15
CA ILE A 568 -23.36 -15.00 10.24
C ILE A 568 -22.87 -14.89 8.81
N ASN A 569 -22.92 -15.99 8.06
CA ASN A 569 -22.31 -16.08 6.75
C ASN A 569 -23.30 -16.34 5.61
N SER A 570 -22.98 -15.80 4.44
CA SER A 570 -23.64 -16.12 3.17
C SER A 570 -23.02 -17.37 2.52
N SER A 571 -23.51 -17.69 1.32
CA SER A 571 -22.96 -18.75 0.45
C SER A 571 -21.57 -18.43 -0.14
N VAL A 572 -21.05 -17.22 0.08
CA VAL A 572 -19.82 -16.73 -0.57
C VAL A 572 -18.57 -17.12 0.23
N ASN A 573 -17.93 -18.23 -0.16
CA ASN A 573 -16.78 -18.82 0.56
C ASN A 573 -15.65 -17.82 0.90
N ARG A 574 -15.33 -16.87 0.00
CA ARG A 574 -14.24 -15.90 0.27
C ARG A 574 -14.49 -15.00 1.48
N MET A 575 -15.75 -14.86 1.91
CA MET A 575 -16.10 -14.11 3.12
C MET A 575 -15.88 -14.91 4.40
N HIS A 576 -15.51 -16.19 4.30
CA HIS A 576 -15.23 -17.04 5.47
C HIS A 576 -13.73 -17.08 5.80
N ALA A 577 -12.88 -16.42 5.00
CA ALA A 577 -11.43 -16.46 5.14
C ALA A 577 -10.97 -16.07 6.55
N GLY A 578 -10.36 -17.03 7.26
CA GLY A 578 -9.84 -16.90 8.62
C GLY A 578 -10.86 -17.17 9.75
N ARG A 579 -12.14 -17.43 9.43
CA ARG A 579 -13.19 -17.69 10.44
C ARG A 579 -12.87 -18.92 11.27
N ASP A 580 -12.59 -20.04 10.62
CA ASP A 580 -12.44 -21.31 11.33
C ASP A 580 -11.12 -21.38 12.10
N GLU A 581 -10.07 -20.70 11.64
CA GLU A 581 -8.84 -20.43 12.39
C GLU A 581 -9.12 -19.56 13.63
N MET A 582 -9.90 -18.49 13.47
CA MET A 582 -10.23 -17.58 14.58
C MET A 582 -11.03 -18.32 15.65
N ARG A 583 -12.00 -19.14 15.25
CA ARG A 583 -12.76 -19.99 16.18
C ARG A 583 -11.87 -20.96 16.92
N ARG A 584 -10.96 -21.67 16.24
CA ARG A 584 -9.99 -22.56 16.90
C ARG A 584 -9.12 -21.82 17.92
N LYS A 585 -8.66 -20.59 17.62
CA LYS A 585 -7.92 -19.76 18.58
C LYS A 585 -8.80 -19.33 19.76
N MET A 586 -10.04 -18.94 19.51
CA MET A 586 -11.01 -18.55 20.54
C MET A 586 -11.32 -19.73 21.48
N ASP A 587 -11.58 -20.92 20.93
CA ASP A 587 -11.85 -22.14 21.69
C ASP A 587 -10.67 -22.52 22.59
N ALA A 588 -9.44 -22.43 22.08
CA ALA A 588 -8.22 -22.65 22.85
C ALA A 588 -8.04 -21.67 24.02
N LEU A 589 -8.68 -20.50 23.95
CA LEU A 589 -8.68 -19.46 24.98
C LEU A 589 -9.94 -19.49 25.85
N GLY A 590 -10.84 -20.46 25.66
CA GLY A 590 -12.11 -20.54 26.37
C GLY A 590 -13.07 -19.39 26.06
N ARG A 591 -12.97 -18.79 24.86
CA ARG A 591 -13.79 -17.66 24.43
C ARG A 591 -14.94 -18.15 23.55
N TYR A 592 -16.16 -17.75 23.90
CA TYR A 592 -17.36 -18.21 23.20
C TYR A 592 -17.40 -17.72 21.74
N SER A 593 -17.64 -18.66 20.81
CA SER A 593 -17.91 -18.35 19.41
C SER A 593 -19.07 -19.20 18.88
N GLU A 594 -19.89 -18.66 18.00
CA GLU A 594 -20.93 -19.42 17.30
C GLU A 594 -21.07 -18.99 15.83
N VAL A 595 -21.63 -19.89 15.01
CA VAL A 595 -21.75 -19.69 13.55
C VAL A 595 -23.16 -20.03 13.09
N HIS A 596 -23.73 -19.17 12.27
CA HIS A 596 -24.94 -19.43 11.50
C HIS A 596 -24.69 -19.14 10.02
N SER A 597 -25.23 -19.96 9.13
CA SER A 597 -25.01 -19.82 7.69
C SER A 597 -26.32 -19.83 6.93
N PHE A 598 -26.42 -18.97 5.93
CA PHE A 598 -27.50 -18.97 4.94
C PHE A 598 -26.94 -19.51 3.61
N PRO A 599 -27.07 -20.82 3.33
CA PRO A 599 -26.34 -21.49 2.25
C PRO A 599 -26.73 -21.04 0.84
N GLU A 600 -27.86 -20.34 0.69
CA GLU A 600 -28.32 -19.78 -0.59
C GLU A 600 -28.28 -18.25 -0.61
N ALA A 601 -27.84 -17.61 0.49
CA ALA A 601 -27.82 -16.16 0.56
C ALA A 601 -26.74 -15.55 -0.34
N PRO A 602 -27.03 -14.44 -1.05
CA PRO A 602 -26.00 -13.61 -1.66
C PRO A 602 -25.19 -12.92 -0.56
N HIS A 603 -24.02 -12.36 -0.90
CA HIS A 603 -23.22 -11.59 0.06
C HIS A 603 -24.01 -10.46 0.74
N THR A 604 -24.86 -9.74 0.00
CA THR A 604 -25.64 -8.60 0.49
C THR A 604 -26.95 -8.98 1.20
N PHE A 605 -27.13 -10.25 1.59
CA PHE A 605 -28.37 -10.77 2.19
C PHE A 605 -28.86 -10.00 3.42
N VAL A 606 -27.95 -9.39 4.17
CA VAL A 606 -28.24 -8.61 5.39
C VAL A 606 -29.16 -7.41 5.16
N LEU A 607 -29.41 -7.05 3.89
CA LEU A 607 -30.26 -5.93 3.49
C LEU A 607 -31.63 -6.38 2.94
N PHE A 608 -31.87 -7.69 2.83
CA PHE A 608 -32.97 -8.25 2.04
C PHE A 608 -33.74 -9.36 2.77
N THR A 609 -35.04 -9.45 2.48
CA THR A 609 -35.83 -10.64 2.81
C THR A 609 -35.53 -11.77 1.80
N PRO A 610 -35.67 -13.04 2.20
CA PRO A 610 -36.17 -13.54 3.49
C PRO A 610 -35.11 -13.67 4.60
N TRP A 611 -33.84 -13.35 4.34
CA TRP A 611 -32.75 -13.62 5.28
C TRP A 611 -32.68 -12.64 6.46
N PHE A 612 -33.18 -11.42 6.28
CA PHE A 612 -33.09 -10.35 7.27
C PHE A 612 -33.68 -10.71 8.64
N ASP A 613 -34.93 -11.18 8.70
CA ASP A 613 -35.59 -11.45 10.00
C ASP A 613 -34.93 -12.63 10.75
N PRO A 614 -34.65 -13.78 10.12
CA PRO A 614 -33.87 -14.85 10.77
C PRO A 614 -32.49 -14.39 11.25
N MET A 615 -31.78 -13.57 10.47
CA MET A 615 -30.50 -12.98 10.87
C MET A 615 -30.66 -12.13 12.14
N VAL A 616 -31.69 -11.28 12.21
CA VAL A 616 -31.98 -10.45 13.39
C VAL A 616 -32.22 -11.32 14.63
N GLU A 617 -32.92 -12.44 14.50
CA GLU A 617 -33.17 -13.34 15.63
C GLU A 617 -31.88 -14.01 16.13
N HIS A 618 -30.99 -14.44 15.24
CA HIS A 618 -29.66 -14.94 15.63
C HIS A 618 -28.85 -13.87 16.38
N ILE A 619 -28.81 -12.64 15.87
CA ILE A 619 -28.12 -11.52 16.52
C ILE A 619 -28.67 -11.27 17.92
N VAL A 620 -30.00 -11.20 18.07
CA VAL A 620 -30.65 -10.89 19.36
C VAL A 620 -30.44 -12.00 20.37
N SER A 621 -30.54 -13.26 19.95
CA SER A 621 -30.28 -14.42 20.78
C SER A 621 -28.85 -14.38 21.33
N PHE A 622 -27.87 -14.17 20.45
CA PHE A 622 -26.46 -14.04 20.83
C PHE A 622 -26.23 -12.90 21.81
N LEU A 623 -26.68 -11.68 21.48
CA LEU A 623 -26.44 -10.51 22.31
C LEU A 623 -27.06 -10.66 23.71
N ARG A 624 -28.25 -11.25 23.83
CA ARG A 624 -28.87 -11.53 25.13
C ARG A 624 -28.12 -12.58 25.95
N LYS A 625 -27.40 -13.49 25.28
CA LYS A 625 -26.60 -14.52 25.93
C LYS A 625 -25.30 -13.97 26.50
N VAL A 626 -24.66 -13.02 25.80
CA VAL A 626 -23.30 -12.59 26.12
C VAL A 626 -23.18 -11.21 26.78
N LEU A 627 -24.25 -10.41 26.79
CA LEU A 627 -24.24 -9.06 27.39
C LEU A 627 -24.94 -8.97 28.74
#